data_AF-A0A9J6A8B7-F1
#
_entry.id   AF-A0A9J6A8B7-F1
#
_cell.length_a   1.000
_cell.length_b   1.000
_cell.length_c   1.000
_cell.angle_alpha   90.00
_cell.angle_beta   90.00
_cell.angle_gamma   90.00
#
_symmetry.space_group_name_H-M   'P 1'
#
loop_
_entity.id
_entity.type
_entity.pdbx_description
1 polymer ?
#
loop_
_entity_poly.entity_id
_entity_poly.type
_entity_poly.pdbx_seq_one_letter_code
_entity_poly.pdbx_strand_id
1 'polypeptide(L)'
;MFPQWLWKNLHNLEHVVVSYCEGIEEIISENEEEEVDQEVSSQYLRSPSSLFASTDVILPKLRVVHLTELPALKSISKGRMTCVSLEEIGLCGCPKLERLPFFHPLCDGEPLFIPHALRSIYVSRELWESLEWDYPQAKSMLQQNFIHDRLPQTCATS
;
A
#
# COMPACT_ATOMS: atom_id res chain seq x y z
N MET A 1 1.23 11.30 8.11
CA MET A 1 0.97 10.89 6.72
C MET A 1 2.16 11.29 5.87
N PHE A 2 2.67 10.39 5.04
CA PHE A 2 3.91 10.61 4.29
C PHE A 2 3.62 11.07 2.86
N PRO A 3 4.37 12.06 2.32
CA PRO A 3 4.20 12.55 0.95
C PRO A 3 4.39 11.47 -0.11
N GLN A 4 3.55 11.41 -1.13
CA GLN A 4 3.73 10.44 -2.23
C GLN A 4 5.08 10.59 -2.94
N TRP A 5 5.58 11.82 -3.09
CA TRP A 5 6.90 12.08 -3.70
C TRP A 5 8.05 11.42 -2.93
N LEU A 6 7.91 11.27 -1.61
CA LEU A 6 8.92 10.62 -0.78
C LEU A 6 9.05 9.15 -1.18
N TRP A 7 7.93 8.45 -1.30
CA TRP A 7 7.89 7.04 -1.67
C TRP A 7 8.46 6.77 -3.06
N LYS A 8 8.23 7.69 -4.01
CA LYS A 8 8.80 7.58 -5.37
C LYS A 8 10.33 7.66 -5.38
N ASN A 9 10.95 8.30 -4.40
CA ASN A 9 12.41 8.42 -4.30
C ASN A 9 13.06 7.27 -3.50
N LEU A 10 12.28 6.50 -2.75
CA LEU A 10 12.74 5.42 -1.87
C LEU A 10 12.91 4.08 -2.61
N HIS A 11 13.58 4.09 -3.76
CA HIS A 11 13.78 2.92 -4.62
C HIS A 11 14.53 1.74 -3.99
N ASN A 12 15.26 1.98 -2.89
CA ASN A 12 15.97 0.96 -2.11
C ASN A 12 15.28 0.57 -0.80
N LEU A 13 14.04 1.01 -0.58
CA LEU A 13 13.31 0.69 0.64
C LEU A 13 12.98 -0.80 0.66
N GLU A 14 13.45 -1.49 1.70
CA GLU A 14 13.21 -2.92 1.90
C GLU A 14 12.19 -3.19 3.01
N HIS A 15 12.09 -2.31 4.01
CA HIS A 15 11.25 -2.49 5.19
C HIS A 15 10.44 -1.22 5.47
N VAL A 16 9.13 -1.39 5.66
CA VAL A 16 8.21 -0.36 6.14
C VAL A 16 7.59 -0.86 7.43
N VAL A 17 7.80 -0.12 8.52
CA VAL A 17 7.18 -0.41 9.82
C VAL A 17 6.51 0.87 10.30
N VAL A 18 5.21 0.80 10.56
CA VAL A 18 4.41 1.91 11.12
C VAL A 18 3.67 1.39 12.34
N SER A 19 3.91 2.02 13.49
CA SER A 19 3.40 1.55 14.76
C SER A 19 2.82 2.70 15.60
N TYR A 20 1.78 2.41 16.39
CA TYR A 20 1.25 3.30 17.43
C TYR A 20 0.85 4.70 16.94
N CYS A 21 0.23 4.79 15.75
CA CYS A 21 -0.27 6.06 15.20
C CYS A 21 -1.80 6.09 15.25
N GLU A 22 -2.35 6.79 16.25
CA GLU A 22 -3.80 6.82 16.48
C GLU A 22 -4.59 7.62 15.45
N GLY A 23 -3.98 8.64 14.83
CA GLY A 23 -4.65 9.56 13.91
C GLY A 23 -4.35 9.34 12.42
N ILE A 24 -3.57 8.31 12.06
CA ILE A 24 -3.22 8.07 10.67
C ILE A 24 -4.36 7.33 9.97
N GLU A 25 -4.99 7.99 8.98
CA GLU A 25 -6.00 7.34 8.14
C GLU A 25 -5.40 6.74 6.87
N GLU A 26 -4.30 7.35 6.39
CA GLU A 26 -3.55 6.94 5.21
C GLU A 26 -2.04 7.04 5.45
N ILE A 27 -1.27 6.06 4.96
CA ILE A 27 0.19 6.07 5.09
C ILE A 27 0.80 6.95 4.00
N ILE A 28 0.35 6.77 2.75
CA ILE A 28 0.81 7.50 1.57
C ILE A 28 -0.23 8.52 1.13
N SER A 29 0.07 9.77 1.47
CA SER A 29 -0.65 10.99 1.11
C SER A 29 -0.25 11.60 -0.22
N GLU A 30 -1.17 11.83 -1.15
CA GLU A 30 -1.02 12.88 -2.14
C GLU A 30 -0.96 14.23 -1.41
N ASN A 31 0.20 14.88 -1.46
CA ASN A 31 0.30 16.30 -1.18
C ASN A 31 0.16 17.01 -2.51
N GLU A 32 -0.84 17.88 -2.59
CA GLU A 32 -0.77 19.05 -3.43
C GLU A 32 0.20 20.02 -2.74
N GLU A 33 1.36 20.32 -3.36
CA GLU A 33 2.27 21.46 -3.15
C GLU A 33 3.70 21.03 -3.62
N GLU A 34 4.36 21.62 -4.61
CA GLU A 34 4.23 22.92 -5.27
C GLU A 34 4.41 22.78 -6.80
N GLU A 35 3.44 23.28 -7.57
CA GLU A 35 3.77 23.91 -8.86
C GLU A 35 4.63 25.12 -8.51
N VAL A 36 5.96 25.00 -8.65
CA VAL A 36 6.80 26.19 -8.71
C VAL A 36 6.58 26.79 -10.08
N ASP A 37 5.79 27.86 -10.10
CA ASP A 37 5.57 28.76 -11.23
C ASP A 37 6.89 29.07 -11.95
N GLN A 38 7.13 28.40 -13.07
CA GLN A 38 7.90 28.99 -14.15
C GLN A 38 6.91 29.42 -15.23
N GLU A 39 6.52 30.69 -15.14
CA GLU A 39 5.91 31.43 -16.22
C GLU A 39 6.75 31.27 -17.50
N VAL A 40 6.36 30.34 -18.37
CA VAL A 40 6.57 30.50 -19.80
C VAL A 40 5.27 30.15 -20.51
N SER A 41 4.54 31.21 -20.82
CA SER A 41 3.41 31.29 -21.74
C SER A 41 3.42 30.23 -22.85
N SER A 42 2.45 29.32 -22.83
CA SER A 42 1.86 28.78 -24.05
C SER A 42 0.45 28.23 -23.79
N GLN A 43 -0.52 28.97 -24.32
CA GLN A 43 -1.97 28.77 -24.16
C GLN A 43 -2.54 27.56 -24.93
N TYR A 44 -1.80 26.46 -25.12
CA TYR A 44 -2.28 25.37 -26.01
C TYR A 44 -1.94 23.93 -25.60
N LEU A 45 -1.59 23.63 -24.35
CA LEU A 45 -1.49 22.24 -23.88
C LEU A 45 -2.06 22.04 -22.46
N ARG A 46 -3.33 22.38 -22.25
CA ARG A 46 -4.10 21.72 -21.18
C ARG A 46 -4.52 20.34 -21.71
N SER A 47 -3.53 19.45 -21.81
CA SER A 47 -3.74 18.06 -22.19
C SER A 47 -4.61 17.40 -21.11
N PRO A 48 -5.62 16.58 -21.47
CA PRO A 48 -6.38 15.77 -20.50
C PRO A 48 -5.52 14.71 -19.77
N SER A 49 -4.21 14.68 -20.00
CA SER A 49 -3.24 13.80 -19.35
C SER A 49 -2.95 14.14 -17.89
N SER A 50 -3.43 15.27 -17.35
CA SER A 50 -3.34 15.57 -15.90
C SER A 50 -4.44 14.90 -15.06
N LEU A 51 -5.31 14.08 -15.66
CA LEU A 51 -6.28 13.24 -14.94
C LEU A 51 -5.69 11.89 -14.47
N PHE A 52 -4.44 11.60 -14.85
CA PHE A 52 -3.71 10.39 -14.46
C PHE A 52 -2.26 10.76 -14.12
N ALA A 53 -2.05 11.68 -13.18
CA ALA A 53 -0.81 11.60 -12.40
C ALA A 53 -0.87 10.24 -11.70
N SER A 54 -0.09 9.26 -12.15
CA SER A 54 -0.16 7.92 -11.59
C SER A 54 0.09 8.00 -10.08
N THR A 55 -0.98 7.77 -9.32
CA THR A 55 -0.99 7.64 -7.86
C THR A 55 -0.23 6.37 -7.44
N ASP A 56 0.17 5.57 -8.44
CA ASP A 56 0.93 4.35 -8.29
C ASP A 56 2.32 4.61 -7.69
N VAL A 57 2.66 3.79 -6.71
CA VAL A 57 3.95 3.77 -6.02
C VAL A 57 4.65 2.47 -6.37
N ILE A 58 5.86 2.57 -6.92
CA ILE A 58 6.67 1.41 -7.30
C ILE A 58 7.82 1.30 -6.31
N LEU A 59 7.83 0.22 -5.52
CA LEU A 59 8.92 -0.09 -4.60
C LEU A 59 9.45 -1.50 -4.90
N PRO A 60 10.39 -1.62 -5.85
CA PRO A 60 10.77 -2.92 -6.36
C PRO A 60 11.52 -3.77 -5.33
N LYS A 61 12.19 -3.14 -4.35
CA LYS A 61 12.95 -3.83 -3.30
C LYS A 61 12.19 -3.98 -1.98
N LEU A 62 10.93 -3.53 -1.89
CA LEU A 62 10.19 -3.64 -0.64
C LEU A 62 9.89 -5.10 -0.35
N ARG A 63 10.33 -5.58 0.82
CA ARG A 63 10.23 -6.98 1.26
C ARG A 63 9.27 -7.14 2.42
N VAL A 64 9.21 -6.17 3.33
CA VAL A 64 8.43 -6.28 4.57
C VAL A 64 7.58 -5.03 4.79
N VAL A 65 6.30 -5.24 5.08
CA VAL A 65 5.37 -4.18 5.53
C VAL A 65 4.71 -4.60 6.83
N HIS A 66 4.97 -3.87 7.92
CA HIS A 66 4.35 -4.10 9.23
C HIS A 66 3.60 -2.88 9.72
N LEU A 67 2.31 -3.06 9.99
CA LEU A 67 1.37 -2.04 10.44
C LEU A 67 0.78 -2.51 11.77
N THR A 68 1.04 -1.77 12.85
CA THR A 68 0.70 -2.19 14.22
C THR A 68 0.04 -1.06 15.01
N GLU A 69 -1.09 -1.31 15.65
CA GLU A 69 -1.81 -0.34 16.49
C GLU A 69 -2.11 0.98 15.74
N LEU A 70 -2.82 0.86 14.62
CA LEU A 70 -3.26 1.98 13.78
C LEU A 70 -4.80 2.03 13.73
N PRO A 71 -5.46 2.48 14.81
CA PRO A 71 -6.92 2.38 14.97
C PRO A 71 -7.73 3.23 13.99
N ALA A 72 -7.13 4.26 13.39
CA ALA A 72 -7.78 5.12 12.39
C ALA A 72 -7.45 4.75 10.94
N LEU A 73 -6.54 3.80 10.69
CA LEU A 73 -6.04 3.50 9.35
C LEU A 73 -7.14 2.90 8.48
N LYS A 74 -7.47 3.56 7.37
CA LYS A 74 -8.47 3.13 6.39
C LYS A 74 -7.82 2.52 5.15
N SER A 75 -6.73 3.12 4.68
CA SER A 75 -5.98 2.65 3.51
C SER A 75 -4.48 2.90 3.68
N ILE A 76 -3.65 2.10 3.01
CA ILE A 76 -2.20 2.37 2.94
C ILE A 76 -1.90 3.44 1.90
N SER A 77 -2.59 3.41 0.76
CA SER A 77 -2.41 4.31 -0.40
C SER A 77 -3.71 4.40 -1.17
N LYS A 78 -4.02 5.58 -1.73
CA LYS A 78 -5.14 5.74 -2.68
C LYS A 78 -4.85 5.12 -4.04
N GLY A 79 -3.58 5.12 -4.46
CA GLY A 79 -3.09 4.49 -5.69
C GLY A 79 -2.58 3.07 -5.49
N ARG A 80 -2.23 2.40 -6.58
CA ARG A 80 -1.71 1.03 -6.56
C ARG A 80 -0.28 0.99 -6.05
N MET A 81 0.11 -0.10 -5.41
CA MET A 81 1.49 -0.31 -4.99
C MET A 81 2.06 -1.54 -5.69
N THR A 82 3.07 -1.33 -6.52
CA THR A 82 3.79 -2.42 -7.20
C THR A 82 5.06 -2.74 -6.43
N CYS A 83 5.00 -3.81 -5.63
CA CYS A 83 6.09 -4.29 -4.78
C CYS A 83 6.46 -5.73 -5.14
N VAL A 84 7.28 -5.92 -6.17
CA VAL A 84 7.59 -7.26 -6.71
C VAL A 84 8.33 -8.16 -5.72
N SER A 85 9.18 -7.59 -4.87
CA SER A 85 9.95 -8.33 -3.86
C SER A 85 9.25 -8.47 -2.51
N LEU A 86 7.95 -8.14 -2.41
CA LEU A 86 7.24 -8.19 -1.13
C LEU A 86 7.12 -9.63 -0.66
N GLU A 87 7.74 -9.93 0.48
CA GLU A 87 7.82 -11.26 1.09
C GLU A 87 6.83 -11.41 2.24
N GLU A 88 6.64 -10.32 3.01
CA GLU A 88 5.89 -10.35 4.26
C GLU A 88 5.00 -9.12 4.45
N ILE A 89 3.75 -9.36 4.84
CA ILE A 89 2.79 -8.35 5.27
C ILE A 89 2.36 -8.70 6.69
N GLY A 90 2.39 -7.72 7.58
CA GLY A 90 1.97 -7.86 8.97
C GLY A 90 1.00 -6.75 9.38
N LEU A 91 -0.19 -7.12 9.83
CA LEU A 91 -1.28 -6.22 10.20
C LEU A 91 -1.80 -6.61 11.58
N CYS A 92 -1.65 -5.73 12.56
CA CYS A 92 -2.16 -5.92 13.91
C CYS A 92 -2.75 -4.60 14.44
N GLY A 93 -3.87 -4.65 15.16
CA GLY A 93 -4.49 -3.44 15.71
C GLY A 93 -4.90 -2.40 14.65
N CYS A 94 -5.30 -2.83 13.45
CA CYS A 94 -5.74 -1.97 12.34
C CYS A 94 -7.22 -2.23 11.96
N PRO A 95 -8.19 -2.03 12.87
CA PRO A 95 -9.58 -2.49 12.70
C PRO A 95 -10.36 -1.79 11.58
N LYS A 96 -9.92 -0.61 11.12
CA LYS A 96 -10.59 0.17 10.07
C LYS A 96 -9.98 -0.01 8.69
N LEU A 97 -8.96 -0.86 8.54
CA LEU A 97 -8.26 -1.02 7.28
C LEU A 97 -9.16 -1.78 6.31
N GLU A 98 -9.56 -1.11 5.23
CA GLU A 98 -10.53 -1.65 4.27
C GLU A 98 -9.83 -2.36 3.11
N ARG A 99 -8.67 -1.87 2.64
CA ARG A 99 -8.02 -2.36 1.42
C ARG A 99 -6.50 -2.43 1.52
N LEU A 100 -5.91 -3.32 0.71
CA LEU A 100 -4.47 -3.45 0.53
C LEU A 100 -4.09 -3.06 -0.91
N PRO A 101 -3.20 -2.06 -1.11
CA PRO A 101 -2.87 -1.57 -2.44
C PRO A 101 -1.88 -2.47 -3.20
N PHE A 102 -1.42 -3.57 -2.59
CA PHE A 102 -0.41 -4.48 -3.17
C PHE A 102 -0.98 -5.45 -4.20
N PHE A 103 -2.31 -5.58 -4.26
CA PHE A 103 -3.00 -6.55 -5.11
C PHE A 103 -3.94 -5.81 -6.04
N HIS A 104 -3.64 -5.81 -7.34
CA HIS A 104 -4.42 -5.06 -8.33
C HIS A 104 -4.35 -5.73 -9.71
N PRO A 105 -5.38 -5.61 -10.56
CA PRO A 105 -5.30 -6.09 -11.93
C PRO A 105 -4.22 -5.32 -12.71
N LEU A 106 -3.51 -6.04 -13.59
CA LEU A 106 -2.52 -5.43 -14.48
C LEU A 106 -3.21 -4.66 -15.63
N CYS A 107 -4.29 -5.23 -16.18
CA CYS A 107 -5.16 -4.64 -17.20
C CYS A 107 -6.62 -5.08 -16.97
N ASP A 108 -7.57 -4.41 -17.63
CA ASP A 108 -8.99 -4.82 -17.60
C ASP A 108 -9.15 -6.23 -18.19
N GLY A 109 -9.61 -7.17 -17.36
CA GLY A 109 -9.82 -8.58 -17.74
C GLY A 109 -8.61 -9.50 -17.61
N GLU A 110 -7.46 -8.99 -17.14
CA GLU A 110 -6.22 -9.77 -16.93
C GLU A 110 -6.07 -10.25 -15.47
N PRO A 111 -5.18 -11.24 -15.19
CA PRO A 111 -5.00 -11.77 -13.85
C PRO A 111 -4.43 -10.73 -12.88
N LEU A 112 -4.74 -10.94 -11.60
CA LEU A 112 -4.29 -10.09 -10.50
C LEU A 112 -2.77 -10.08 -10.40
N PHE A 113 -2.20 -8.89 -10.22
CA PHE A 113 -0.84 -8.75 -9.73
C PHE A 113 -0.79 -9.23 -8.29
N ILE A 114 0.01 -10.27 -8.06
CA ILE A 114 0.38 -10.77 -6.73
C ILE A 114 1.90 -10.79 -6.68
N PRO A 115 2.54 -10.20 -5.66
CA PRO A 115 3.98 -10.30 -5.48
C PRO A 115 4.41 -11.77 -5.42
N HIS A 116 5.23 -12.19 -6.37
CA HIS A 116 5.67 -13.59 -6.48
C HIS A 116 6.56 -14.04 -5.32
N ALA A 117 7.18 -13.08 -4.63
CA ALA A 117 7.99 -13.33 -3.43
C ALA A 117 7.15 -13.49 -2.16
N LEU A 118 5.83 -13.22 -2.20
CA LEU A 118 4.98 -13.18 -1.01
C LEU A 118 4.84 -14.56 -0.37
N ARG A 119 5.31 -14.67 0.87
CA ARG A 119 5.30 -15.91 1.64
C ARG A 119 4.27 -15.86 2.75
N SER A 120 4.18 -14.73 3.44
CA SER A 120 3.47 -14.66 4.71
C SER A 120 2.65 -13.37 4.82
N ILE A 121 1.37 -13.53 5.16
CA ILE A 121 0.47 -12.45 5.53
C ILE A 121 -0.01 -12.73 6.95
N TYR A 122 0.53 -11.99 7.91
CA TYR A 122 0.11 -12.01 9.30
C TYR A 122 -1.01 -10.99 9.49
N VAL A 123 -2.22 -11.46 9.73
CA VAL A 123 -3.38 -10.58 9.93
C VAL A 123 -4.39 -11.28 10.82
N SER A 124 -5.11 -10.50 11.64
CA SER A 124 -6.18 -11.08 12.46
C SER A 124 -7.28 -11.64 11.58
N ARG A 125 -7.97 -12.69 12.04
CA ARG A 125 -9.12 -13.26 11.32
C ARG A 125 -10.17 -12.20 11.01
N GLU A 126 -10.48 -11.38 12.01
CA GLU A 126 -11.51 -10.34 11.91
C GLU A 126 -11.17 -9.37 10.79
N LEU A 127 -9.92 -8.92 10.72
CA LEU A 127 -9.46 -8.01 9.67
C LEU A 127 -9.39 -8.71 8.31
N TRP A 128 -8.90 -9.96 8.24
CA TRP A 128 -8.87 -10.73 7.00
C TRP A 128 -10.25 -10.92 6.38
N GLU A 129 -11.27 -11.14 7.20
CA GLU A 129 -12.65 -11.26 6.77
C GLU A 129 -13.30 -9.92 6.43
N SER A 130 -12.88 -8.81 7.06
CA SER A 130 -13.40 -7.47 6.77
C SER A 130 -12.73 -6.74 5.62
N LEU A 131 -11.55 -7.19 5.17
CA LEU A 131 -10.87 -6.61 4.01
C LEU A 131 -11.76 -6.69 2.77
N GLU A 132 -11.91 -5.57 2.08
CA GLU A 132 -12.55 -5.48 0.78
C GLU A 132 -11.58 -6.01 -0.28
N TRP A 133 -11.97 -7.10 -0.91
CA TRP A 133 -11.23 -7.69 -2.02
C TRP A 133 -11.96 -7.34 -3.31
N ASP A 134 -11.35 -6.49 -4.16
CA ASP A 134 -11.93 -6.07 -5.44
C ASP A 134 -12.29 -7.27 -6.34
N TYR A 135 -11.64 -8.41 -6.12
CA TYR A 135 -11.88 -9.65 -6.84
C TYR A 135 -11.91 -10.84 -5.88
N PRO A 136 -12.95 -11.70 -5.93
CA PRO A 136 -13.09 -12.85 -5.04
C PRO A 136 -11.96 -13.87 -5.17
N GLN A 137 -11.27 -13.89 -6.32
CA GLN A 137 -10.10 -14.75 -6.55
C GLN A 137 -8.87 -14.32 -5.76
N ALA A 138 -8.73 -13.02 -5.45
CA ALA A 138 -7.59 -12.49 -4.68
C ALA A 138 -7.51 -13.15 -3.31
N LYS A 139 -8.63 -13.17 -2.58
CA LYS A 139 -8.73 -13.78 -1.25
C LYS A 139 -8.37 -15.27 -1.29
N SER A 140 -8.89 -16.00 -2.28
CA SER A 140 -8.63 -17.44 -2.43
C SER A 140 -7.15 -17.74 -2.72
N MET A 141 -6.51 -16.97 -3.60
CA MET A 141 -5.09 -17.16 -3.94
C MET A 141 -4.15 -16.81 -2.78
N LEU A 142 -4.50 -15.81 -1.98
CA LEU A 142 -3.70 -15.37 -0.84
C LEU A 142 -3.98 -16.17 0.43
N GLN A 143 -5.03 -17.00 0.45
CA GLN A 143 -5.39 -17.83 1.59
C GLN A 143 -4.28 -18.82 2.00
N GLN A 144 -3.46 -19.27 1.04
CA GLN A 144 -2.29 -20.12 1.32
C GLN A 144 -1.15 -19.38 2.03
N ASN A 145 -1.10 -18.05 1.90
CA ASN A 145 -0.13 -17.17 2.55
C ASN A 145 -0.65 -16.59 3.88
N PHE A 146 -1.95 -16.74 4.13
CA PHE A 146 -2.59 -16.25 5.35
C PHE A 146 -2.15 -17.05 6.57
N ILE A 147 -1.48 -16.38 7.51
CA ILE A 147 -1.03 -16.94 8.77
C ILE A 147 -1.83 -16.27 9.89
N HIS A 148 -2.69 -17.05 10.51
CA HIS A 148 -3.47 -16.64 11.67
C HIS A 148 -2.62 -16.78 12.94
N ASP A 149 -1.71 -15.84 13.18
CA ASP A 149 -0.97 -15.79 14.44
C ASP A 149 -0.56 -14.38 14.83
N ARG A 150 -0.18 -14.17 16.10
CA ARG A 150 0.43 -12.91 16.54
C ARG A 150 1.64 -12.63 15.64
N LEU A 151 1.79 -11.39 15.18
CA LEU A 151 3.00 -10.94 14.47
C LEU A 151 4.24 -11.52 15.16
N PRO A 152 5.27 -11.98 14.43
CA PRO A 152 6.52 -12.37 15.04
C PRO A 152 6.96 -11.26 16.01
N GLN A 153 7.43 -11.66 17.20
CA GLN A 153 7.72 -10.75 18.33
C GLN A 153 8.70 -9.60 18.00
N THR A 154 9.29 -9.61 16.81
CA THR A 154 10.10 -8.52 16.23
C THR A 154 9.34 -7.22 16.01
N CYS A 155 8.00 -7.23 15.98
CA CYS A 155 7.19 -6.00 15.88
C CYS A 155 6.93 -5.31 17.25
N ALA A 156 7.23 -5.98 18.37
CA ALA A 156 6.86 -5.51 19.71
C ALA A 156 7.94 -4.65 20.40
N THR A 157 9.04 -4.33 19.73
CA THR A 157 10.16 -3.59 20.33
C THR A 157 10.80 -2.64 19.34
N SER A 158 10.36 -1.37 19.37
CA SER A 158 11.20 -0.18 19.23
C SER A 158 10.42 1.03 19.73
#